data_AF-A0A2E3KG80-F1
#
_entry.id   AF-A0A2E3KG80-F1
#
_cell.length_a   1.000
_cell.length_b   1.000
_cell.length_c   1.000
_cell.angle_alpha   90.00
_cell.angle_beta   90.00
_cell.angle_gamma   90.00
#
_symmetry.space_group_name_H-M   'P 1'
#
loop_
_entity.id
_entity.type
_entity.pdbx_description
1 polymer ?
#
loop_
_entity_poly.entity_id
_entity_poly.type
_entity_poly.pdbx_seq_one_letter_code
_entity_poly.pdbx_strand_id
1 'polypeptide(L)' 'MVKGTTSMGKFTRKHVHIRCRRCGKNSFHVRHHTCASCGFPDAKRRKYSWIKWYT' A
#
# COMPACT_ATOMS: atom_id res chain seq x y z
N MET A 1 17.33 -4.14 -22.37
CA MET A 1 16.63 -3.50 -21.23
C MET A 1 17.36 -3.91 -19.95
N VAL A 2 18.11 -2.99 -19.33
CA VAL A 2 18.87 -3.29 -18.10
C VAL A 2 17.95 -3.25 -16.88
N LYS A 3 18.04 -4.27 -16.02
CA LYS A 3 17.32 -4.36 -14.74
C LYS A 3 18.21 -3.79 -13.62
N GLY A 4 17.62 -3.44 -12.48
CA GLY A 4 18.37 -2.97 -11.31
C GLY A 4 18.65 -1.48 -11.31
N THR A 5 19.90 -1.06 -11.14
CA THR A 5 20.31 0.32 -10.82
C THR A 5 19.77 1.37 -11.79
N THR A 6 19.82 1.11 -13.10
CA THR A 6 19.32 2.06 -14.13
C THR A 6 17.82 2.28 -14.07
N SER A 7 17.05 1.32 -13.53
CA SER A 7 15.60 1.44 -13.38
C SER A 7 15.18 2.21 -12.13
N MET A 8 16.03 2.26 -11.09
CA MET A 8 15.72 2.89 -9.79
C MET A 8 15.45 4.40 -9.90
N GLY A 9 16.13 5.11 -10.81
CA GLY A 9 15.92 6.55 -11.02
C GLY A 9 14.51 6.93 -11.50
N LYS A 10 13.73 5.98 -12.02
CA LYS A 10 12.35 6.23 -12.47
C LYS A 10 11.32 6.19 -11.33
N PHE A 11 11.67 5.64 -10.16
CA PHE A 11 10.72 5.43 -9.05
C PHE A 11 10.50 6.65 -8.17
N THR A 12 11.33 7.70 -8.27
CA THR A 12 11.21 8.93 -7.45
C THR A 12 9.99 9.79 -7.80
N ARG A 13 9.45 9.67 -9.02
CA ARG A 13 8.48 10.64 -9.56
C ARG A 13 7.05 10.46 -9.04
N LYS A 14 6.63 9.22 -8.74
CA LYS A 14 5.23 8.91 -8.42
C LYS A 14 5.16 7.86 -7.32
N HIS A 15 4.72 8.27 -6.14
CA HIS A 15 4.41 7.36 -5.06
C HIS A 15 3.02 6.73 -5.28
N VAL A 16 2.98 5.40 -5.31
CA VAL A 16 1.74 4.64 -5.47
C VAL A 16 0.98 4.56 -4.15
N HIS A 17 1.71 4.46 -3.04
CA HIS A 17 1.17 4.34 -1.70
C HIS A 17 1.41 5.61 -0.88
N ILE A 18 0.36 6.11 -0.25
CA ILE A 18 0.38 7.23 0.69
C ILE A 18 -0.18 6.81 2.06
N ARG A 19 -0.14 7.73 3.02
CA ARG A 19 -0.64 7.51 4.37
C ARG A 19 -2.16 7.33 4.37
N CYS A 20 -2.62 6.21 4.93
CA CYS A 20 -4.04 5.92 5.04
C CYS A 20 -4.68 6.72 6.17
N ARG A 21 -5.82 7.37 5.90
CA ARG A 21 -6.60 8.13 6.89
C ARG A 21 -7.14 7.28 8.05
N ARG A 22 -7.38 5.98 7.83
CA ARG A 22 -7.94 5.08 8.86
C ARG A 22 -6.87 4.41 9.73
N CYS A 23 -5.84 3.82 9.13
CA CYS A 23 -4.84 3.02 9.87
C CYS A 23 -3.49 3.71 10.04
N GLY A 24 -3.27 4.89 9.46
CA GLY A 24 -2.03 5.66 9.59
C GLY A 24 -0.81 5.08 8.87
N LYS A 25 -0.91 3.89 8.28
CA LYS A 25 0.18 3.23 7.52
C LYS A 25 0.29 3.80 6.11
N ASN A 26 1.50 3.78 5.54
CA ASN A 26 1.77 4.20 4.16
C ASN A 26 1.35 3.13 3.15
N SER A 27 0.05 2.79 3.15
CA SER A 27 -0.49 1.64 2.42
C SER A 27 -1.77 1.98 1.66
N PHE A 28 -2.13 3.27 1.55
CA PHE A 28 -3.28 3.69 0.75
C PHE A 28 -2.87 3.88 -0.71
N HIS A 29 -3.46 3.11 -1.60
CA HIS A 29 -3.17 3.15 -3.02
C HIS A 29 -3.90 4.32 -3.69
N VAL A 30 -3.17 5.31 -4.18
CA VAL A 30 -3.75 6.56 -4.69
C VAL A 30 -4.64 6.33 -5.90
N ARG A 31 -4.21 5.51 -6.86
CA ARG A 31 -4.97 5.28 -8.12
C ARG A 31 -6.21 4.40 -7.96
N HIS A 32 -6.25 3.56 -6.94
CA HIS A 32 -7.34 2.59 -6.72
C HIS A 32 -8.18 2.96 -5.51
N HIS A 33 -7.82 4.06 -4.82
CA HIS A 33 -8.48 4.57 -3.64
C HIS A 33 -8.74 3.52 -2.55
N THR A 34 -7.85 2.54 -2.40
CA THR A 34 -8.00 1.42 -1.45
C THR A 34 -6.77 1.24 -0.59
N CYS A 35 -6.96 0.89 0.68
CA CYS A 35 -5.86 0.60 1.60
C CYS A 35 -5.50 -0.88 1.63
N ALA A 36 -4.25 -1.21 1.31
CA ALA A 36 -3.76 -2.59 1.34
C ALA A 36 -3.74 -3.20 2.74
N SER A 37 -3.55 -2.37 3.78
CA SER A 37 -3.46 -2.87 5.16
C SER A 37 -4.84 -3.03 5.83
N CYS A 38 -5.72 -2.02 5.72
CA CYS A 38 -6.97 -2.01 6.50
C CYS A 38 -8.25 -2.13 5.66
N GLY A 39 -8.15 -2.08 4.32
CA GLY A 39 -9.31 -2.14 3.43
C GLY A 39 -10.09 -0.83 3.29
N PHE A 40 -9.68 0.28 3.90
CA PHE A 40 -10.35 1.59 3.69
C PHE A 40 -10.51 1.88 2.19
N PRO A 41 -11.72 2.22 1.69
CA PRO A 41 -12.90 2.75 2.38
C PRO A 41 -13.88 1.73 2.99
N ASP A 42 -13.70 0.41 2.78
CA ASP A 42 -14.66 -0.62 3.21
C ASP A 42 -15.07 -0.50 4.68
N ALA A 43 -16.32 -0.83 5.04
CA ALA A 43 -16.79 -0.72 6.42
C ALA A 43 -16.03 -1.70 7.35
N LYS A 44 -15.77 -2.93 6.88
CA LYS A 44 -15.04 -3.94 7.63
C LYS A 44 -13.53 -3.75 7.48
N ARG A 45 -12.78 -3.94 8.57
CA ARG A 45 -11.32 -3.99 8.51
C ARG A 45 -10.89 -5.27 7.82
N ARG A 46 -10.02 -5.13 6.83
CA ARG A 46 -9.36 -6.27 6.16
C ARG A 46 -8.52 -7.06 7.17
N LYS A 47 -8.86 -8.33 7.36
CA LYS A 47 -8.14 -9.31 8.19
C LYS A 47 -8.06 -10.62 7.41
N TYR A 48 -6.96 -11.35 7.57
CA TYR A 48 -6.73 -12.63 6.91
C TYR A 48 -6.32 -13.67 7.95
N SER A 49 -6.89 -14.88 7.86
CA SER A 49 -6.63 -15.97 8.80
C SER A 49 -5.19 -16.48 8.76
N TRP A 50 -4.53 -16.39 7.61
CA TRP A 50 -3.15 -16.86 7.43
C TRP A 50 -2.08 -15.83 7.83
N ILE A 51 -2.46 -14.58 8.13
CA ILE A 51 -1.48 -13.55 8.49
C ILE A 51 -1.35 -13.49 10.01
N LYS A 52 -0.27 -14.10 10.53
CA LYS A 52 -0.01 -14.26 11.96
C LYS A 52 0.21 -12.97 12.76
N TRP A 53 0.66 -11.87 12.13
CA TRP A 53 1.14 -10.70 12.88
C TRP A 53 0.04 -9.75 13.41
N TYR A 54 -1.24 -10.10 13.24
CA TYR A 54 -2.38 -9.33 13.75
C TYR A 54 -3.11 -9.99 14.93
N THR A 55 -2.63 -11.14 15.40
CA THR A 55 -2.95 -11.69 16.73
C THR A 55 -2.03 -11.02 17.73
#